data_AF-A0A3B9HBJ2-F1
#
_entry.id   AF-A0A3B9HBJ2-F1
#
_cell.length_a   1.000
_cell.length_b   1.000
_cell.length_c   1.000
_cell.angle_alpha   90.00
_cell.angle_beta   90.00
_cell.angle_gamma   90.00
#
_symmetry.space_group_name_H-M   'P 1'
#
loop_
_entity.id
_entity.type
_entity.pdbx_description
1 polymer ?
#
loop_
_entity_poly.entity_id
_entity_poly.type
_entity_poly.pdbx_seq_one_letter_code
_entity_poly.pdbx_strand_id
1 'polypeptide(L)'
;MLDTYNTLKKKDMKGFTSNGYSSIILYAKKRIFSLFLVIIVSLGTCWSQENIGIRTVVIDPGHGGKDPGAIGVNKTYEKDVALSVALKFGNM
;
A
#
# COMPACT_ATOMS: atom_id res chain seq x y z
N MET A 1 -56.00 -40.25 -13.83
CA MET A 1 -54.52 -40.19 -13.87
C MET A 1 -53.99 -38.94 -14.57
N LEU A 2 -54.46 -38.59 -15.77
CA LEU A 2 -53.99 -37.40 -16.50
C LEU A 2 -54.28 -36.07 -15.76
N ASP A 3 -55.46 -35.94 -15.14
CA ASP A 3 -55.84 -34.72 -14.42
C ASP A 3 -55.01 -34.48 -13.16
N THR A 4 -54.64 -35.56 -12.47
CA THR A 4 -53.72 -35.52 -11.33
C THR A 4 -52.33 -35.08 -11.77
N TYR A 5 -51.80 -35.63 -12.88
CA TYR A 5 -50.51 -35.22 -13.45
C TYR A 5 -50.50 -33.74 -13.87
N ASN A 6 -51.56 -33.27 -14.54
CA ASN A 6 -51.67 -31.88 -14.97
C ASN A 6 -51.83 -30.92 -13.78
N THR A 7 -52.51 -31.35 -12.72
CA THR A 7 -52.66 -30.57 -11.49
C THR A 7 -51.33 -30.44 -10.73
N LEU A 8 -50.56 -31.53 -10.63
CA LEU A 8 -49.23 -31.52 -10.01
C LEU A 8 -48.27 -30.63 -10.81
N LYS A 9 -48.21 -30.80 -12.13
CA LYS A 9 -47.37 -29.98 -13.02
C LYS A 9 -47.71 -28.49 -12.94
N LYS A 10 -49.00 -28.14 -12.84
CA LYS A 10 -49.46 -26.74 -12.69
C LYS A 10 -49.16 -26.18 -11.30
N LYS A 11 -49.11 -27.01 -10.25
CA LYS A 11 -48.72 -26.61 -8.90
C LYS A 11 -47.21 -26.35 -8.81
N ASP A 12 -46.39 -27.19 -9.43
CA ASP A 12 -44.93 -27.01 -9.51
C ASP A 12 -44.56 -25.75 -10.32
N MET A 13 -45.25 -25.52 -11.45
CA MET A 13 -45.02 -24.34 -12.29
C MET A 13 -45.54 -23.03 -11.66
N LYS A 14 -46.52 -23.12 -10.74
CA LYS A 14 -46.97 -21.98 -9.92
C LYS A 14 -46.08 -21.72 -8.72
N GLY A 15 -45.36 -22.72 -8.18
CA GLY A 15 -44.36 -22.51 -7.12
C GLY A 15 -43.18 -21.66 -7.61
N PHE A 16 -42.93 -21.71 -8.93
CA PHE A 16 -41.90 -20.95 -9.61
C PHE A 16 -42.51 -19.79 -10.42
N THR A 17 -43.31 -18.96 -9.75
CA THR A 17 -43.85 -17.74 -10.37
C THR A 17 -42.70 -16.80 -10.80
N SER A 18 -42.94 -15.99 -11.84
CA SER A 18 -42.06 -14.90 -12.29
C SER A 18 -41.52 -14.05 -11.13
N ASN A 19 -42.33 -13.82 -10.09
CA ASN A 19 -41.97 -13.04 -8.90
C ASN A 19 -40.84 -13.68 -8.08
N GLY A 20 -40.77 -15.01 -8.00
CA GLY A 20 -39.71 -15.74 -7.31
C GLY A 20 -38.36 -15.59 -8.02
N TYR A 21 -38.35 -15.75 -9.34
CA TYR A 21 -37.17 -15.50 -10.17
C TYR A 21 -36.72 -14.03 -10.14
N SER A 22 -37.66 -13.09 -10.24
CA SER A 22 -37.35 -11.66 -10.16
C SER A 22 -36.70 -11.29 -8.82
N SER A 23 -37.12 -11.93 -7.72
CA SER A 23 -36.55 -11.72 -6.39
C SER A 23 -35.11 -12.27 -6.28
N ILE A 24 -34.85 -13.45 -6.83
CA ILE A 24 -33.50 -14.06 -6.86
C ILE A 24 -32.57 -13.20 -7.72
N ILE A 25 -33.02 -12.77 -8.90
CA ILE A 25 -32.25 -11.89 -9.79
C ILE A 25 -32.02 -10.52 -9.13
N LEU A 26 -33.01 -9.96 -8.44
CA LEU A 26 -32.88 -8.70 -7.71
C LEU A 26 -31.86 -8.82 -6.57
N TYR A 27 -31.89 -9.93 -5.83
CA TYR A 27 -30.93 -10.20 -4.75
C TYR A 27 -29.51 -10.38 -5.31
N ALA A 28 -29.35 -11.12 -6.41
CA ALA A 28 -28.09 -11.27 -7.11
C ALA A 28 -27.56 -9.93 -7.63
N LYS A 29 -28.41 -9.09 -8.22
CA LYS A 29 -28.05 -7.73 -8.67
C LYS A 29 -27.64 -6.83 -7.51
N LYS A 30 -28.38 -6.84 -6.39
CA LYS A 30 -28.03 -6.09 -5.18
C LYS A 30 -26.70 -6.57 -4.59
N ARG A 31 -26.44 -7.88 -4.62
CA ARG A 31 -25.17 -8.46 -4.14
C ARG A 31 -24.00 -8.09 -5.03
N ILE A 32 -24.15 -8.16 -6.36
CA ILE A 32 -23.12 -7.76 -7.33
C ILE A 32 -22.83 -6.26 -7.20
N PHE A 33 -23.87 -5.42 -7.09
CA PHE A 33 -23.72 -3.99 -6.87
C PHE A 33 -23.00 -3.67 -5.56
N SER A 34 -23.35 -4.38 -4.47
CA SER A 34 -22.66 -4.23 -3.19
C SER A 34 -21.18 -4.63 -3.26
N LEU A 35 -20.85 -5.71 -3.97
CA LEU A 35 -19.46 -6.13 -4.16
C LEU A 35 -18.66 -5.11 -4.98
N PHE A 36 -19.28 -4.58 -6.04
CA PHE A 36 -18.69 -3.53 -6.85
C PHE A 36 -18.42 -2.25 -6.03
N LEU A 37 -19.36 -1.86 -5.17
CA LEU A 37 -19.19 -0.70 -4.28
C LEU A 37 -18.03 -0.89 -3.29
N VAL A 38 -17.91 -2.08 -2.69
CA VAL A 38 -16.80 -2.42 -1.77
C VAL A 38 -15.46 -2.39 -2.49
N ILE A 39 -15.40 -2.88 -3.74
CA ILE A 39 -14.19 -2.85 -4.57
C ILE A 39 -13.80 -1.40 -4.90
N ILE A 40 -14.74 -0.55 -5.31
CA ILE A 40 -14.48 0.87 -5.59
C ILE A 40 -13.94 1.59 -4.35
N VAL A 41 -14.56 1.40 -3.19
CA VAL A 41 -14.12 2.03 -1.93
C VAL A 41 -12.73 1.56 -1.53
N SER A 42 -12.44 0.27 -1.72
CA SER A 42 -11.11 -0.32 -1.43
C SER A 42 -10.03 0.14 -2.41
N LEU A 43 -10.38 0.39 -3.69
CA LEU A 43 -9.45 0.87 -4.71
C LEU A 43 -9.11 2.37 -4.55
N GLY A 44 -9.91 3.13 -3.80
CA GLY A 44 -9.68 4.56 -3.54
C GLY A 44 -8.60 4.86 -2.50
N THR A 45 -8.15 3.87 -1.73
CA THR A 45 -7.14 4.08 -0.67
C THR A 45 -5.73 3.88 -1.23
N CYS A 46 -5.25 4.85 -2.01
CA CYS A 46 -3.82 4.95 -2.34
C CYS A 46 -3.07 5.55 -1.15
N TRP A 47 -2.34 4.72 -0.41
CA TRP A 47 -1.41 5.18 0.61
C TRP A 47 -0.09 5.51 -0.09
N SER A 48 0.19 6.80 -0.30
CA SER A 48 1.54 7.22 -0.67
C SER A 48 2.45 7.02 0.54
N GLN A 49 3.68 6.59 0.29
CA GLN A 49 4.69 6.61 1.34
C GLN A 49 4.90 8.05 1.78
N GLU A 50 4.83 8.28 3.09
CA GLU A 50 5.24 9.57 3.64
C GLU A 50 6.75 9.70 3.44
N ASN A 51 7.18 10.86 2.93
CA ASN A 51 8.60 11.20 2.89
C ASN A 51 9.07 11.45 4.33
N ILE A 52 9.41 10.37 5.03
CA ILE A 52 10.19 10.44 6.27
C ILE A 52 11.61 10.80 5.85
N GLY A 53 11.80 12.06 5.45
CA GLY A 53 13.09 12.56 4.99
C GLY A 53 14.16 12.38 6.07
N ILE A 54 15.41 12.32 5.64
CA ILE A 54 16.55 12.30 6.57
C ILE A 54 16.57 13.66 7.28
N ARG A 55 16.26 13.65 8.59
CA ARG A 55 16.20 14.88 9.40
C ARG A 55 17.55 15.31 9.95
N THR A 56 18.45 14.35 10.14
CA THR A 56 19.73 14.59 10.80
C THR A 56 20.77 13.63 10.24
N VAL A 57 21.91 14.19 9.87
CA VAL A 57 23.12 13.45 9.48
C VAL A 57 24.23 13.88 10.43
N VAL A 58 24.91 12.91 11.03
CA VAL A 58 26.08 13.17 11.88
C VAL A 58 27.33 12.95 11.04
N ILE A 59 28.22 13.94 11.06
CA ILE A 59 29.51 13.88 10.37
C ILE A 59 30.58 13.78 11.47
N ASP A 60 31.37 12.71 11.42
CA ASP A 60 32.46 12.49 12.37
C ASP A 60 33.82 12.63 11.64
N PRO A 61 34.50 13.79 11.76
CA PRO A 61 35.84 13.93 11.23
C PRO A 61 36.80 13.09 12.08
N GLY A 62 37.29 11.99 11.51
CA GLY A 62 38.21 11.08 12.18
C GLY A 62 39.52 11.73 12.61
N HIS A 63 40.17 11.13 13.62
CA HIS A 63 41.38 11.63 14.29
C HIS A 63 41.17 13.02 14.95
N GLY A 64 42.23 13.61 15.50
CA GLY A 64 42.12 14.92 16.15
C GLY A 64 43.07 15.13 17.32
N GLY A 65 43.29 16.39 17.66
CA GLY A 65 44.17 16.78 18.76
C GLY A 65 45.58 16.21 18.57
N LYS A 66 46.00 15.33 19.48
CA LYS A 66 47.33 14.69 19.49
C LYS A 66 47.46 13.57 18.47
N ASP A 67 46.35 12.98 18.02
CA ASP A 67 46.37 11.91 17.03
C ASP A 67 46.26 12.53 15.62
N PRO A 68 47.34 12.54 14.83
CA PRO A 68 47.31 13.11 13.48
C PRO A 68 46.61 12.22 12.45
N GLY A 69 46.44 10.93 12.75
CA GLY A 69 46.14 9.90 11.76
C GLY A 69 47.27 9.72 10.75
N ALA A 70 46.91 9.32 9.53
CA ALA A 70 47.88 9.16 8.45
C ALA A 70 48.59 10.49 8.13
N ILE A 71 49.91 10.40 7.87
CA ILE A 71 50.75 11.54 7.49
C ILE A 71 51.20 11.35 6.05
N GLY A 72 50.76 12.25 5.17
CA GLY A 72 51.14 12.25 3.75
C GLY A 72 52.58 12.71 3.52
N VAL A 73 53.10 12.45 2.32
CA VAL A 73 54.48 12.79 1.89
C VAL A 73 54.83 14.28 2.06
N ASN A 74 53.83 15.16 1.99
CA ASN A 74 53.98 16.62 2.15
C ASN A 74 53.62 17.12 3.56
N LYS A 75 53.67 16.24 4.58
CA LYS A 75 53.21 16.54 5.95
C LYS A 75 51.74 16.96 6.04
N THR A 76 50.92 16.46 5.13
CA THR A 76 49.46 16.58 5.24
C THR A 76 48.96 15.63 6.32
N TYR A 77 48.17 16.12 7.26
CA TYR A 77 47.60 15.31 8.33
C TYR A 77 46.17 14.92 8.02
N GLU A 78 45.83 13.65 8.23
CA GLU A 78 44.48 13.14 8.01
C GLU A 78 43.43 13.92 8.79
N LYS A 79 43.68 14.22 10.07
CA LYS A 79 42.76 15.01 10.92
C LYS A 79 42.37 16.36 10.30
N ASP A 80 43.29 17.02 9.62
CA ASP A 80 43.07 18.36 9.07
C ASP A 80 42.21 18.26 7.80
N VAL A 81 42.49 17.25 6.96
CA VAL A 81 41.69 16.95 5.77
C VAL A 81 40.28 16.52 6.17
N ALA A 82 40.14 15.57 7.09
CA ALA A 82 38.85 15.07 7.56
C ALA A 82 37.98 16.20 8.14
N LEU A 83 38.55 17.04 9.01
CA LEU A 83 37.84 18.20 9.57
C LEU A 83 37.44 19.22 8.49
N SER A 84 38.34 19.52 7.54
CA SER A 84 38.05 20.47 6.47
C SER A 84 36.88 20.02 5.58
N VAL A 85 36.82 18.72 5.26
CA VAL A 85 35.73 18.13 4.47
C VAL A 85 34.44 18.14 5.27
N ALA A 86 34.48 17.76 6.55
CA ALA A 86 33.32 17.75 7.42
C ALA A 86 32.68 19.14 7.56
N LEU A 87 33.49 20.18 7.79
CA LEU A 87 33.01 21.56 7.87
C LEU A 87 32.46 22.06 6.54
N LYS A 88 33.10 21.72 5.41
CA LYS A 88 32.61 22.11 4.09
C LYS A 88 31.26 21.45 3.76
N PHE A 89 31.11 20.17 4.09
CA PHE A 89 29.86 19.43 3.87
C PHE A 89 28.75 19.88 4.82
N GLY A 90 29.06 20.12 6.10
CA GLY A 90 28.09 20.59 7.09
C GLY A 90 27.61 22.03 6.90
N ASN A 91 28.32 22.84 6.10
CA ASN A 91 27.92 24.21 5.74
C ASN A 91 27.12 24.29 4.41
N MET A 92 26.75 23.16 3.82
CA MET A 92 25.84 23.12 2.66
C MET A 92 24.41 23.48 3.07
#